data_AF-Q2W2T0-F1
#
_entry.id   AF-Q2W2T0-F1
#
_cell.length_a   1.000
_cell.length_b   1.000
_cell.length_c   1.000
_cell.angle_alpha   90.00
_cell.angle_beta   90.00
_cell.angle_gamma   90.00
#
_symmetry.space_group_name_H-M   'P 1'
#
loop_
_entity.id
_entity.type
_entity.pdbx_description
1 polymer ?
#
loop_
_entity_poly.entity_id
_entity_poly.type
_entity_poly.pdbx_seq_one_letter_code
_entity_poly.pdbx_strand_id
1 'polypeptide(L)'
;MEVSPCSGSGSRSWRAVLGSAMGRWFGEKRMPQPAFFRRTYDETMTLMVEARNYLAYAERRERQRVGGMIGLRMSCEAMRVTSRLTQVMAWLMLQRAVHEGEVEAAEALRDEWRLSGAEVCLDESFGCDETLPNHLRSLMERSFRLYVRVARLEEMLVQRVLH
;
A
#
# COMPACT_ATOMS: atom_id res chain seq x y z
N MET A 1 36.49 16.09 -18.74
CA MET A 1 35.79 15.20 -17.80
C MET A 1 34.31 15.36 -18.08
N GLU A 2 33.81 14.59 -19.04
CA GLU A 2 32.38 14.52 -19.34
C GLU A 2 31.70 13.68 -18.26
N VAL A 3 30.65 14.23 -17.67
CA VAL A 3 29.76 13.53 -16.74
C VAL A 3 28.59 12.98 -17.54
N SER A 4 28.59 11.66 -17.73
CA SER A 4 27.46 10.94 -18.33
C SER A 4 26.22 10.99 -17.42
N PRO A 5 25.01 11.10 -17.97
CA PRO A 5 23.77 11.04 -17.19
C PRO A 5 23.33 9.60 -16.96
N CYS A 6 23.18 9.20 -15.69
CA CYS A 6 22.56 7.92 -15.33
C CYS A 6 21.06 7.94 -15.67
N SER A 7 20.71 7.14 -16.66
CA SER A 7 19.36 6.74 -17.05
C SER A 7 18.75 5.79 -16.02
N GLY A 8 17.84 6.32 -15.18
CA GLY A 8 16.95 5.56 -14.33
C GLY A 8 15.51 5.64 -14.84
N SER A 9 15.23 4.91 -15.91
CA SER A 9 13.88 4.67 -16.45
C SER A 9 13.04 3.89 -15.44
N GLY A 10 11.78 4.30 -15.24
CA GLY A 10 10.80 3.44 -14.58
C GLY A 10 9.74 4.10 -13.72
N SER A 11 9.40 5.38 -13.93
CA SER A 11 8.15 5.94 -13.40
C SER A 11 6.96 5.30 -14.13
N ARG A 12 6.57 4.09 -13.71
CA ARG A 12 5.37 3.42 -14.21
C ARG A 12 4.16 4.26 -13.82
N SER A 13 3.56 4.91 -14.82
CA SER A 13 2.38 5.74 -14.67
C SER A 13 1.16 4.86 -14.34
N TRP A 14 0.92 4.67 -13.05
CA TRP A 14 -0.21 3.93 -12.49
C TRP A 14 -1.59 4.45 -12.95
N ARG A 15 -1.65 5.69 -13.50
CA ARG A 15 -2.89 6.30 -14.00
C ARG A 15 -3.45 5.64 -15.26
N ALA A 16 -2.63 5.00 -16.09
CA ALA A 16 -3.09 4.39 -17.34
C ALA A 16 -3.76 3.02 -17.14
N VAL A 17 -3.39 2.29 -16.08
CA VAL A 17 -3.81 0.90 -15.85
C VAL A 17 -5.18 0.78 -15.17
N LEU A 18 -5.55 1.76 -14.33
CA LEU A 18 -6.65 1.59 -13.37
C LEU A 18 -8.05 2.03 -13.88
N GLY A 19 -8.14 2.83 -14.96
CA GLY A 19 -9.39 3.51 -15.32
C GLY A 19 -10.46 2.63 -15.97
N SER A 20 -10.08 1.60 -16.74
CA SER A 20 -11.03 0.83 -17.57
C SER A 20 -11.31 -0.57 -17.01
N ALA A 21 -10.39 -1.12 -16.21
CA ALA A 21 -10.57 -2.44 -15.63
C ALA A 21 -11.75 -2.45 -14.64
N MET A 22 -11.89 -1.43 -13.78
CA MET A 22 -12.77 -1.34 -12.59
C MET A 22 -14.25 -1.72 -12.80
N GLY A 23 -14.77 -1.60 -14.02
CA GLY A 23 -16.19 -1.91 -14.35
C GLY A 23 -16.49 -3.38 -14.66
N ARG A 24 -15.49 -4.22 -14.93
CA ARG A 24 -15.66 -5.66 -15.25
C ARG A 24 -15.50 -6.60 -14.04
N TRP A 25 -15.51 -6.06 -12.81
CA TRP A 25 -14.99 -6.68 -11.58
C TRP A 25 -15.93 -7.67 -10.85
N PHE A 26 -17.10 -7.98 -11.39
CA PHE A 26 -18.15 -8.73 -10.66
C PHE A 26 -18.45 -10.15 -11.20
N GLY A 27 -17.54 -10.77 -11.95
CA GLY A 27 -17.73 -12.11 -12.53
C GLY A 27 -17.10 -13.25 -11.73
N GLU A 28 -17.94 -14.08 -11.11
CA GLU A 28 -17.62 -15.22 -10.24
C GLU A 28 -16.86 -16.37 -10.94
N LYS A 29 -15.59 -16.63 -10.53
CA LYS A 29 -14.92 -17.94 -10.68
C LYS A 29 -13.96 -18.24 -9.50
N ARG A 30 -14.11 -19.45 -8.94
CA ARG A 30 -13.60 -19.95 -7.65
C ARG A 30 -12.11 -20.35 -7.64
N MET A 31 -11.42 -19.94 -6.58
CA MET A 31 -10.28 -20.60 -5.89
C MET A 31 -10.56 -20.51 -4.39
N PRO A 32 -10.11 -21.42 -3.51
CA PRO A 32 -10.46 -21.37 -2.09
C PRO A 32 -9.55 -20.40 -1.31
N GLN A 33 -9.74 -19.07 -1.46
CA GLN A 33 -9.59 -18.01 -0.44
C GLN A 33 -10.29 -16.67 -0.84
N PRO A 34 -11.35 -16.62 -1.68
CA PRO A 34 -11.83 -15.33 -2.24
C PRO A 34 -12.33 -14.41 -1.13
N ALA A 35 -12.84 -14.99 -0.05
CA ALA A 35 -13.34 -14.24 1.10
C ALA A 35 -12.22 -13.51 1.85
N PHE A 36 -11.03 -14.10 2.03
CA PHE A 36 -9.92 -13.44 2.74
C PHE A 36 -9.32 -12.32 1.89
N PHE A 37 -9.03 -12.58 0.62
CA PHE A 37 -8.52 -11.57 -0.31
C PHE A 37 -9.51 -10.43 -0.50
N ARG A 38 -10.80 -10.73 -0.69
CA ARG A 38 -11.85 -9.71 -0.81
C ARG A 38 -11.95 -8.86 0.45
N ARG A 39 -12.00 -9.47 1.63
CA ARG A 39 -12.01 -8.74 2.91
C ARG A 39 -10.78 -7.85 3.08
N THR A 40 -9.60 -8.36 2.73
CA THR A 40 -8.35 -7.61 2.83
C THR A 40 -8.34 -6.44 1.84
N TYR A 41 -8.85 -6.64 0.62
CA TYR A 41 -9.02 -5.57 -0.38
C TYR A 41 -9.98 -4.49 0.11
N ASP A 42 -11.17 -4.88 0.60
CA ASP A 42 -12.18 -3.96 1.12
C ASP A 42 -11.63 -3.16 2.31
N GLU A 43 -10.90 -3.82 3.22
CA GLU A 43 -10.21 -3.18 4.35
C GLU A 43 -9.13 -2.20 3.88
N THR A 44 -8.32 -2.58 2.90
CA THR A 44 -7.29 -1.70 2.32
C THR A 44 -7.94 -0.48 1.67
N MET A 45 -9.02 -0.67 0.92
CA MET A 45 -9.76 0.42 0.28
C MET A 45 -10.38 1.37 1.31
N THR A 46 -10.99 0.81 2.36
CA THR A 46 -11.55 1.59 3.47
C THR A 46 -10.47 2.45 4.13
N LEU A 47 -9.31 1.85 4.46
CA LEU A 47 -8.18 2.58 5.04
C LEU A 47 -7.61 3.66 4.11
N MET A 48 -7.57 3.42 2.79
CA MET A 48 -7.13 4.44 1.84
C MET A 48 -8.09 5.63 1.78
N VAL A 49 -9.40 5.39 1.82
CA VAL A 49 -10.41 6.45 1.89
C VAL A 49 -10.27 7.23 3.19
N GLU A 50 -10.14 6.56 4.32
CA GLU A 50 -9.92 7.20 5.61
C GLU A 50 -8.63 8.04 5.62
N ALA A 51 -7.51 7.51 5.12
CA ALA A 51 -6.25 8.23 5.02
C ALA A 51 -6.37 9.47 4.13
N ARG A 52 -7.01 9.36 2.96
CA ARG A 52 -7.28 10.51 2.07
C ARG A 52 -8.10 11.59 2.78
N ASN A 53 -9.15 11.19 3.51
CA ASN A 53 -9.98 12.12 4.25
C ASN A 53 -9.18 12.82 5.37
N TYR A 54 -8.29 12.08 6.05
CA TYR A 54 -7.39 12.64 7.04
C TYR A 54 -6.42 13.66 6.43
N LEU A 55 -5.76 13.36 5.31
CA LEU A 55 -4.87 14.29 4.63
C LEU A 55 -5.61 15.59 4.25
N ALA A 56 -6.80 15.48 3.66
CA ALA A 56 -7.61 16.64 3.29
C ALA A 56 -7.99 17.51 4.51
N TYR A 57 -8.24 16.88 5.66
CA TYR A 57 -8.48 17.59 6.93
C TYR A 57 -7.20 18.23 7.49
N ALA A 58 -6.08 17.49 7.49
CA ALA A 58 -4.80 17.94 7.98
C ALA A 58 -4.28 19.15 7.20
N GLU A 59 -4.36 19.11 5.86
CA GLU A 59 -3.97 20.22 4.98
C GLU A 59 -4.72 21.52 5.32
N ARG A 60 -6.03 21.43 5.60
CA ARG A 60 -6.84 22.60 6.00
C ARG A 60 -6.38 23.17 7.34
N ARG A 61 -6.06 22.30 8.29
CA ARG A 61 -5.63 22.69 9.65
C ARG A 61 -4.20 23.24 9.68
N GLU A 62 -3.30 22.69 8.88
CA GLU A 62 -1.93 23.19 8.73
C GLU A 62 -1.89 24.53 8.01
N ARG A 63 -2.71 24.74 6.97
CA ARG A 63 -2.84 26.07 6.35
C ARG A 63 -3.29 27.16 7.34
N GLN A 64 -4.05 26.79 8.37
CA GLN A 64 -4.48 27.69 9.43
C GLN A 64 -3.42 27.91 10.53
N ARG A 65 -2.38 27.08 10.59
CA ARG A 65 -1.32 27.12 11.61
C ARG A 65 0.02 27.36 10.92
N VAL A 66 0.54 28.58 11.02
CA VAL A 66 1.88 28.91 10.51
C VAL A 66 2.89 27.88 11.02
N GLY A 67 3.48 27.14 10.09
CA GLY A 67 4.00 25.78 10.29
C GLY A 67 5.15 25.63 11.30
N GLY A 68 5.23 24.45 11.90
CA GLY A 68 6.32 24.04 12.80
C GLY A 68 6.68 22.57 12.63
N MET A 69 7.70 22.12 13.35
CA MET A 69 8.26 20.75 13.31
C MET A 69 7.21 19.63 13.50
N ILE A 70 6.11 19.90 14.22
CA ILE A 70 5.00 18.96 14.42
C ILE A 70 4.24 18.70 13.10
N GLY A 71 4.05 19.72 12.25
CA GLY A 71 3.36 19.57 10.96
C GLY A 71 4.15 18.70 9.98
N LEU A 72 5.47 18.93 9.91
CA LEU A 72 6.35 18.08 9.10
C LEU A 72 6.29 16.62 9.57
N ARG A 73 6.33 16.37 10.89
CA ARG A 73 6.23 15.01 11.43
C ARG A 73 4.89 14.36 11.10
N MET A 74 3.77 15.06 11.27
CA MET A 74 2.46 14.56 10.87
C MET A 74 2.40 14.21 9.37
N SER A 75 2.99 15.05 8.52
CA SER A 75 3.07 14.82 7.07
C SER A 75 3.89 13.58 6.73
N CYS A 76 5.07 13.40 7.33
CA CYS A 76 5.90 12.21 7.14
C CYS A 76 5.16 10.93 7.55
N GLU A 77 4.47 10.93 8.69
CA GLU A 77 3.73 9.77 9.15
C GLU A 77 2.49 9.47 8.29
N ALA A 78 1.81 10.51 7.81
CA ALA A 78 0.71 10.35 6.86
C ALA A 78 1.21 9.74 5.53
N MET A 79 2.38 10.16 5.03
CA MET A 79 3.00 9.57 3.85
C MET A 79 3.36 8.10 4.09
N ARG A 80 3.88 7.73 5.26
CA ARG A 80 4.14 6.33 5.62
C ARG A 80 2.88 5.46 5.57
N VAL A 81 1.75 5.95 6.09
CA VAL A 81 0.45 5.27 5.96
C VAL A 81 0.11 5.07 4.48
N THR A 82 0.21 6.11 3.65
CA THR A 82 -0.12 5.99 2.22
C THR A 82 0.79 5.02 1.49
N SER A 83 2.09 4.98 1.81
CA SER A 83 3.04 4.04 1.22
C SER A 83 2.67 2.59 1.55
N ARG A 84 2.40 2.28 2.82
CA ARG A 84 1.96 0.92 3.23
C ARG A 84 0.71 0.48 2.49
N LEU A 85 -0.31 1.33 2.46
CA LEU A 85 -1.59 1.00 1.82
C LEU A 85 -1.45 0.83 0.32
N THR A 86 -0.61 1.65 -0.33
CA THR A 86 -0.33 1.54 -1.76
C THR A 86 0.39 0.24 -2.08
N GLN A 87 1.42 -0.13 -1.31
CA GLN A 87 2.14 -1.39 -1.48
C GLN A 87 1.20 -2.60 -1.34
N VAL A 88 0.37 -2.60 -0.29
CA VAL A 88 -0.65 -3.65 -0.09
C VAL A 88 -1.61 -3.71 -1.27
N MET A 89 -2.12 -2.56 -1.72
CA MET A 89 -3.06 -2.51 -2.84
C MET A 89 -2.43 -3.03 -4.14
N ALA A 90 -1.21 -2.59 -4.47
CA ALA A 90 -0.48 -3.04 -5.65
C ALA A 90 -0.30 -4.57 -5.65
N TRP A 91 0.11 -5.13 -4.51
CA TRP A 91 0.26 -6.58 -4.34
C TRP A 91 -1.07 -7.32 -4.50
N LEU A 92 -2.16 -6.85 -3.87
CA LEU A 92 -3.49 -7.46 -4.01
C LEU A 92 -3.99 -7.43 -5.46
N MET A 93 -3.72 -6.36 -6.20
CA MET A 93 -4.08 -6.24 -7.61
C MET A 93 -3.29 -7.21 -8.49
N LEU A 94 -2.00 -7.41 -8.20
CA LEU A 94 -1.21 -8.44 -8.88
C LEU A 94 -1.77 -9.84 -8.64
N GLN A 95 -2.08 -10.18 -7.38
CA GLN A 95 -2.66 -11.49 -7.06
C GLN A 95 -4.00 -11.72 -7.78
N ARG A 96 -4.79 -10.64 -7.94
CA ARG A 96 -6.01 -10.69 -8.75
C ARG A 96 -5.70 -10.95 -10.23
N ALA A 97 -4.72 -10.27 -10.82
CA ALA A 97 -4.33 -10.49 -12.21
C ALA A 97 -3.84 -11.92 -12.46
N VAL A 98 -3.10 -12.50 -11.50
CA VAL A 98 -2.72 -13.92 -11.53
C VAL A 98 -3.94 -14.84 -11.50
N HIS A 99 -4.90 -14.56 -10.63
CA HIS A 99 -6.15 -15.33 -10.53
C HIS A 99 -7.00 -15.23 -11.80
N GLU A 100 -7.01 -14.09 -12.47
CA GLU A 100 -7.71 -13.88 -13.74
C GLU A 100 -6.97 -14.50 -14.94
N GLY A 101 -5.75 -15.03 -14.72
CA GLY A 101 -4.90 -15.59 -15.77
C GLY A 101 -4.28 -14.53 -16.67
N GLU A 102 -4.32 -13.26 -16.27
CA GLU A 102 -3.69 -12.14 -16.99
C GLU A 102 -2.17 -12.10 -16.76
N VAL A 103 -1.71 -12.65 -15.63
CA VAL A 103 -0.29 -12.75 -15.25
C VAL A 103 0.00 -14.20 -14.86
N GLU A 104 1.12 -14.76 -15.32
CA GLU A 104 1.50 -16.10 -14.90
C GLU A 104 1.94 -16.12 -13.43
N ALA A 105 1.57 -17.19 -12.71
CA ALA A 105 1.93 -17.33 -11.29
C ALA A 105 3.44 -17.27 -11.05
N ALA A 106 4.25 -17.82 -11.96
CA ALA A 106 5.71 -17.76 -11.90
C ALA A 106 6.25 -16.33 -12.06
N GLU A 107 5.59 -15.50 -12.88
CA GLU A 107 5.98 -14.11 -13.07
C GLU A 107 5.69 -13.27 -11.81
N ALA A 108 4.57 -13.51 -11.15
CA ALA A 108 4.19 -12.81 -9.93
C ALA A 108 5.07 -13.12 -8.70
N LEU A 109 5.96 -14.12 -8.80
CA LEU A 109 6.91 -14.48 -7.75
C LEU A 109 8.27 -13.79 -7.87
N ARG A 110 8.51 -13.05 -8.96
CA ARG A 110 9.76 -12.30 -9.10
C ARG A 110 9.88 -11.24 -8.01
N ASP A 111 11.09 -10.99 -7.54
CA ASP A 111 11.35 -10.05 -6.44
C ASP A 111 10.81 -8.65 -6.72
N GLU A 112 10.74 -8.22 -7.98
CA GLU A 112 10.18 -6.91 -8.36
C GLU A 112 8.68 -6.74 -8.07
N TRP A 113 7.97 -7.86 -7.93
CA TRP A 113 6.52 -7.93 -7.74
C TRP A 113 6.11 -8.26 -6.30
N ARG A 114 7.11 -8.51 -5.45
CA ARG A 114 6.92 -8.75 -4.02
C ARG A 114 6.58 -7.46 -3.30
N LEU A 115 5.87 -7.60 -2.18
CA LEU A 115 5.53 -6.56 -1.24
C LEU A 115 6.81 -5.88 -0.76
N SER A 116 7.06 -4.71 -1.32
CA SER A 116 8.31 -3.97 -1.17
C SER A 116 8.21 -2.90 -0.08
N GLY A 117 9.37 -2.41 0.37
CA GLY A 117 9.43 -1.26 1.29
C GLY A 117 9.36 -1.62 2.77
N ALA A 118 9.77 -2.83 3.14
CA ALA A 118 9.85 -3.30 4.53
C ALA A 118 10.58 -2.30 5.45
N GLU A 119 11.69 -1.70 5.01
CA GLU A 119 12.47 -0.75 5.82
C GLU A 119 11.68 0.50 6.23
N VAL A 120 10.79 1.00 5.36
CA VAL A 120 9.97 2.19 5.63
C VAL A 120 8.62 1.81 6.25
N CYS A 121 8.10 0.63 5.89
CA CYS A 121 6.77 0.19 6.27
C CYS A 121 6.72 -0.46 7.65
N LEU A 122 7.82 -1.11 8.09
CA LEU A 122 7.91 -1.82 9.36
C LEU A 122 8.49 -0.99 10.51
N ASP A 123 8.85 0.28 10.28
CA ASP A 123 9.34 1.14 11.36
C ASP A 123 8.24 1.35 12.41
N GLU A 124 8.37 0.76 13.60
CA GLU A 124 7.40 0.82 14.71
C GLU A 124 7.55 2.08 15.60
N SER A 125 8.52 2.95 15.30
CA SER A 125 8.88 4.12 16.14
C SER A 125 7.73 5.11 16.38
N PHE A 126 6.62 4.96 15.67
CA PHE A 126 5.43 5.79 15.79
C PHE A 126 4.49 5.45 16.95
N GLY A 127 4.57 4.25 17.52
CA GLY A 127 3.59 3.75 18.51
C GLY A 127 3.55 4.57 19.81
N CYS A 128 4.65 5.24 20.15
CA CYS A 128 4.82 5.96 21.41
C CYS A 128 4.78 7.50 21.27
N ASP A 129 4.50 8.03 20.08
CA ASP A 129 4.51 9.48 19.86
C ASP A 129 3.20 10.13 20.32
N GLU A 130 3.17 10.55 21.59
CA GLU A 130 2.02 11.19 22.22
C GLU A 130 1.61 12.51 21.55
N THR A 131 2.52 13.15 20.81
CA THR A 131 2.28 14.45 20.17
C THR A 131 1.42 14.36 18.90
N LEU A 132 1.28 13.16 18.32
CA LEU A 132 0.48 12.94 17.13
C LEU A 132 -1.02 12.86 17.48
N PRO A 133 -1.92 13.37 16.61
CA PRO A 133 -3.35 13.22 16.82
C PRO A 133 -3.79 11.75 16.88
N ASN A 134 -4.74 11.43 17.78
CA ASN A 134 -5.28 10.08 17.96
C ASN A 134 -5.71 9.41 16.65
N HIS A 135 -6.33 10.17 15.75
CA HIS A 135 -6.81 9.64 14.46
C HIS A 135 -5.64 9.17 13.57
N LEU A 136 -4.54 9.95 13.51
CA LEU A 136 -3.36 9.56 12.74
C LEU A 136 -2.71 8.33 13.35
N ARG A 137 -2.55 8.28 14.68
CA ARG A 137 -2.01 7.08 15.36
C ARG A 137 -2.83 5.83 15.07
N SER A 138 -4.16 5.94 15.07
CA SER A 138 -5.05 4.84 14.71
C SER A 138 -4.86 4.36 13.25
N LEU A 139 -4.74 5.30 12.30
CA LEU A 139 -4.44 4.97 10.90
C LEU A 139 -3.08 4.28 10.75
N MET A 140 -2.07 4.73 11.49
CA MET A 140 -0.74 4.14 11.49
C MET A 140 -0.74 2.71 12.01
N GLU A 141 -1.39 2.46 13.16
CA GLU A 141 -1.51 1.12 13.74
C GLU A 141 -2.27 0.17 12.81
N ARG A 142 -3.41 0.60 12.26
CA ARG A 142 -4.25 -0.24 11.38
C ARG A 142 -3.54 -0.54 10.06
N SER A 143 -2.92 0.46 9.43
CA SER A 143 -2.16 0.25 8.20
C SER A 143 -0.94 -0.65 8.41
N PHE A 144 -0.25 -0.55 9.55
CA PHE A 144 0.85 -1.43 9.92
C PHE A 144 0.38 -2.87 10.10
N ARG A 145 -0.67 -3.11 10.90
CA ARG A 145 -1.22 -4.46 11.10
C ARG A 145 -1.68 -5.10 9.80
N LEU A 146 -2.32 -4.32 8.93
CA LEU A 146 -2.70 -4.77 7.59
C LEU A 146 -1.46 -5.18 6.78
N TYR A 147 -0.43 -4.33 6.72
CA TYR A 147 0.80 -4.60 5.99
C TYR A 147 1.48 -5.88 6.47
N VAL A 148 1.66 -6.06 7.79
CA VAL A 148 2.27 -7.26 8.38
C VAL A 148 1.47 -8.52 8.03
N ARG A 149 0.14 -8.45 8.08
CA ARG A 149 -0.72 -9.59 7.72
C ARG A 149 -0.59 -9.96 6.25
N VAL A 150 -0.49 -8.98 5.36
CA VAL A 150 -0.31 -9.20 3.91
C VAL A 150 1.09 -9.71 3.60
N ALA A 151 2.12 -9.21 4.27
CA ALA A 151 3.49 -9.71 4.14
C ALA A 151 3.59 -11.20 4.47
N ARG A 152 2.96 -11.64 5.58
CA ARG A 152 2.89 -13.06 5.95
C ARG A 152 2.14 -13.88 4.91
N LEU A 153 1.06 -13.34 4.34
CA LEU A 153 0.32 -14.02 3.28
C LEU A 153 1.18 -14.18 2.02
N GLU A 154 1.94 -13.16 1.63
CA GLU A 154 2.90 -13.28 0.54
C GLU A 154 3.90 -14.40 0.79
N GLU A 155 4.58 -14.39 1.94
CA GLU A 155 5.58 -15.41 2.28
C GLU A 155 5.01 -16.83 2.16
N MET A 156 3.77 -17.04 2.62
CA MET A 156 3.07 -18.32 2.49
C MET A 156 2.79 -18.71 1.03
N LEU A 157 2.46 -17.76 0.16
CA LEU A 157 2.24 -18.02 -1.27
C LEU A 157 3.55 -18.35 -1.98
N VAL A 158 4.61 -17.62 -1.69
CA VAL A 158 5.96 -17.88 -2.23
C VAL A 158 6.41 -19.29 -1.85
N GLN A 159 6.28 -19.66 -0.56
CA GLN A 159 6.65 -21.00 -0.08
C GLN A 159 5.86 -22.11 -0.77
N ARG A 160 4.56 -21.89 -1.05
CA ARG A 160 3.69 -22.89 -1.69
C ARG A 160 4.06 -23.16 -3.14
N VAL A 161 4.51 -22.16 -3.91
CA VAL A 161 4.84 -22.37 -5.33
C VAL A 161 6.23 -22.98 -5.51
N LEU A 162 7.10 -22.86 -4.51
CA LEU A 162 8.45 -23.44 -4.53
C LEU A 162 8.49 -24.95 -4.16
N HIS A 163 7.38 -25.53 -3.69
CA HIS A 163 7.24 -26.94 -3.30
C HIS A 163 6.17 -27.63 -4.15
#